data_AF-A0A9Q1C8U6-F1
#
_entry.id   AF-A0A9Q1C8U6-F1
#
_cell.length_a   1.000
_cell.length_b   1.000
_cell.length_c   1.000
_cell.angle_alpha   90.00
_cell.angle_beta   90.00
_cell.angle_gamma   90.00
#
_symmetry.space_group_name_H-M   'P 1'
#
loop_
_entity.id
_entity.type
_entity.pdbx_description
1 polymer ?
#
loop_
_entity_poly.entity_id
_entity_poly.type
_entity_poly.pdbx_seq_one_letter_code
_entity_poly.pdbx_strand_id
1 'polypeptide(L)'
;MLCLHCMNYCLILLQITETNECSSEPCLNEGECINRVNGFSCTCKAGFAGTYCETELPVLNDAPISEDASNTSITISWRAWDPDMDDGDPPILAYIPYYRMDASDEWISGPRILTNETLQFKADNLEVDTLYEFSVAVVREVENAEGPRSPSLKVKTLCNGFQTWQSQLMFN
;
A
#
# COMPACT_ATOMS: atom_id res chain seq x y z
N MET A 1 58.68 26.06 -28.17
CA MET A 1 57.67 27.03 -27.73
C MET A 1 56.30 26.48 -28.06
N LEU A 2 55.40 26.54 -27.09
CA LEU A 2 54.10 25.90 -27.00
C LEU A 2 53.17 26.22 -28.18
N CYS A 3 52.30 25.25 -28.52
CA CYS A 3 50.88 25.43 -28.23
C CYS A 3 50.21 24.05 -28.06
N LEU A 4 50.26 23.53 -26.82
CA LEU A 4 49.13 22.79 -26.26
C LEU A 4 47.88 23.64 -26.51
N HIS A 5 46.89 23.17 -27.28
CA HIS A 5 45.46 23.54 -27.21
C HIS A 5 44.71 23.15 -28.50
N CYS A 6 44.71 21.87 -28.87
CA CYS A 6 43.50 21.29 -29.46
C CYS A 6 43.40 19.76 -29.36
N MET A 7 44.13 19.14 -28.42
CA MET A 7 43.77 17.84 -27.86
C MET A 7 42.66 18.01 -26.80
N ASN A 8 41.71 18.93 -27.01
CA ASN A 8 40.75 19.33 -25.98
C ASN A 8 39.29 19.30 -26.43
N TYR A 9 38.95 18.32 -27.29
CA TYR A 9 37.56 17.89 -27.46
C TYR A 9 37.40 16.36 -27.54
N CYS A 10 38.49 15.60 -27.43
CA CYS A 10 38.47 14.13 -27.42
C CYS A 10 38.74 13.54 -26.03
N LEU A 11 38.52 14.32 -24.97
CA LEU A 11 38.57 13.90 -23.56
C LEU A 11 37.39 14.44 -22.74
N ILE A 12 36.26 14.83 -23.37
CA ILE A 12 34.99 15.04 -22.63
C ILE A 12 34.28 13.69 -22.43
N LEU A 13 35.05 12.67 -22.06
CA LEU A 13 34.53 11.42 -21.54
C LEU A 13 35.26 11.21 -20.21
N LEU A 14 34.46 11.09 -19.14
CA LEU A 14 34.82 10.56 -17.82
C LEU A 14 35.37 11.56 -16.80
N GLN A 15 34.50 12.39 -16.23
CA GLN A 15 34.46 12.60 -14.77
C GLN A 15 33.00 12.80 -14.28
N ILE A 16 32.09 11.91 -14.68
CA ILE A 16 31.16 11.41 -13.66
C ILE A 16 31.95 10.32 -12.98
N THR A 17 32.64 10.64 -11.89
CA THR A 17 32.93 9.61 -10.92
C THR A 17 31.55 9.10 -10.53
N GLU A 18 31.19 7.90 -10.97
CA GLU A 18 30.05 7.13 -10.44
C GLU A 18 30.38 6.84 -8.97
N THR A 19 30.37 7.90 -8.16
CA THR A 19 30.32 7.78 -6.72
C THR A 19 29.04 7.04 -6.47
N ASN A 20 29.10 5.94 -5.73
CA ASN A 20 27.89 5.25 -5.34
C ASN A 20 27.35 5.95 -4.09
N GLU A 21 26.42 6.89 -4.26
CA GLU A 21 25.78 7.61 -3.17
C GLU A 21 24.99 6.69 -2.22
N CYS A 22 24.68 5.46 -2.63
CA CYS A 22 24.09 4.45 -1.73
C CYS A 22 25.09 3.82 -0.74
N SER A 23 26.40 4.06 -0.88
CA SER A 23 27.41 3.47 0.01
C SER A 23 27.31 3.96 1.46
N SER A 24 26.65 5.10 1.69
CA SER A 24 26.39 5.63 3.03
C SER A 24 25.07 5.13 3.64
N GLU A 25 24.37 4.22 2.97
CA GLU A 25 23.06 3.68 3.39
C GLU A 25 22.06 4.79 3.77
N PRO A 26 21.76 5.74 2.86
CA PRO A 26 20.94 6.91 3.19
C PRO A 26 19.46 6.57 3.45
N CYS A 27 18.95 5.46 2.92
CA CYS A 27 17.55 5.08 3.07
C CYS A 27 17.31 4.39 4.43
N LEU A 28 16.43 4.98 5.22
CA LEU A 28 15.99 4.48 6.52
C LEU A 28 14.91 3.40 6.37
N ASN A 29 14.56 2.75 7.49
CA ASN A 29 13.44 1.80 7.58
C ASN A 29 13.46 0.71 6.49
N GLU A 30 14.67 0.21 6.20
CA GLU A 30 14.92 -0.84 5.21
C GLU A 30 14.52 -0.45 3.77
N GLY A 31 14.46 0.86 3.47
CA GLY A 31 14.25 1.36 2.11
C GLY A 31 15.37 0.93 1.15
N GLU A 32 15.00 0.63 -0.09
CA GLU A 32 15.95 0.25 -1.13
C GLU A 32 16.59 1.52 -1.73
N CYS A 33 17.92 1.63 -1.62
CA CYS A 33 18.65 2.74 -2.23
C CYS A 33 18.97 2.45 -3.69
N ILE A 34 18.57 3.36 -4.57
CA ILE A 34 18.86 3.33 -6.00
C ILE A 34 19.88 4.43 -6.31
N ASN A 35 21.07 4.01 -6.73
CA ASN A 35 22.13 4.95 -7.15
C ASN A 35 21.70 5.68 -8.43
N ARG A 36 21.96 6.98 -8.51
CA ARG A 36 21.68 7.82 -9.68
C ARG A 36 22.90 8.66 -10.03
N VAL A 37 22.89 9.26 -11.22
CA VAL A 37 23.97 10.18 -11.61
C VAL A 37 23.92 11.42 -10.71
N ASN A 38 24.97 11.63 -9.91
CA ASN A 38 25.10 12.71 -8.92
C ASN A 38 24.04 12.67 -7.80
N GLY A 39 23.61 11.49 -7.36
CA GLY A 39 22.65 11.38 -6.26
C GLY A 39 22.09 9.98 -6.06
N PHE A 40 21.05 9.87 -5.24
CA PHE A 40 20.35 8.61 -5.00
C PHE A 40 18.84 8.86 -4.92
N SER A 41 18.06 7.79 -4.93
CA SER A 41 16.64 7.82 -4.52
C SER A 41 16.33 6.59 -3.68
N CYS A 42 15.45 6.74 -2.69
CA CYS A 42 14.95 5.62 -1.91
C CYS A 42 13.64 5.10 -2.48
N THR A 43 13.49 3.77 -2.51
CA THR A 43 12.20 3.10 -2.67
C THR A 43 11.80 2.57 -1.30
N CYS A 44 10.75 3.17 -0.73
CA CYS A 44 10.32 2.85 0.63
C CYS A 44 9.52 1.55 0.69
N LYS A 45 9.71 0.82 1.79
CA LYS A 45 8.82 -0.30 2.12
C LYS A 45 7.43 0.22 2.48
N ALA A 46 6.43 -0.65 2.33
CA ALA A 46 5.06 -0.36 2.74
C ALA A 46 5.03 0.11 4.20
N GLY A 47 4.29 1.18 4.48
CA GLY A 47 4.28 1.81 5.79
C GLY A 47 5.31 2.94 5.99
N PHE A 48 6.19 3.20 5.02
CA PHE A 48 7.15 4.29 5.10
C PHE A 48 7.11 5.20 3.87
N ALA A 49 7.45 6.47 4.06
CA ALA A 49 7.47 7.52 3.06
C ALA A 49 8.58 8.54 3.35
N GLY A 50 8.77 9.48 2.43
CA GLY A 50 9.77 10.54 2.53
C GLY A 50 11.03 10.22 1.71
N THR A 51 11.87 11.24 1.53
CA THR A 51 13.05 11.15 0.65
C THR A 51 14.04 10.07 1.10
N TYR A 52 14.10 9.82 2.41
CA TYR A 52 14.95 8.82 3.04
C TYR A 52 14.11 7.70 3.68
N CYS A 53 12.81 7.59 3.39
CA CYS A 53 11.89 6.67 4.07
C CYS A 53 11.81 6.89 5.59
N GLU A 54 12.03 8.13 6.04
CA GLU A 54 12.06 8.54 7.44
C GLU A 54 10.68 8.69 8.08
N THR A 55 9.64 8.83 7.27
CA THR A 55 8.26 9.06 7.72
C THR A 55 7.52 7.74 7.81
N GLU A 56 7.06 7.35 9.00
CA GLU A 56 6.12 6.24 9.16
C GLU A 56 4.70 6.69 8.77
N LEU A 57 3.99 5.85 8.02
CA LEU A 57 2.61 6.10 7.62
C LEU A 57 1.65 5.46 8.62
N PRO A 58 0.51 6.13 8.91
CA PRO A 58 -0.43 5.60 9.89
C PRO A 58 -1.03 4.27 9.45
N VAL A 59 -1.46 3.51 10.44
CA VAL A 59 -2.34 2.34 10.27
C VAL A 59 -3.77 2.74 10.59
N LEU A 60 -4.74 1.96 10.12
CA LEU A 60 -6.07 2.03 10.69
C LEU A 60 -6.05 1.45 12.10
N ASN A 61 -6.86 2.01 13.01
CA ASN A 61 -6.95 1.53 14.38
C ASN A 61 -7.68 0.19 14.47
N ASP A 62 -8.67 -0.02 13.61
CA ASP A 62 -9.55 -1.18 13.58
C ASP A 62 -9.47 -1.88 12.22
N ALA A 63 -9.66 -3.21 12.23
CA ALA A 63 -9.82 -3.98 11.01
C ALA A 63 -11.11 -3.53 10.28
N PRO A 64 -11.18 -3.68 8.94
CA PRO A 64 -12.47 -3.54 8.27
C PRO A 64 -13.47 -4.55 8.84
N ILE A 65 -14.76 -4.31 8.63
CA ILE A 65 -15.84 -5.21 9.04
C ILE A 65 -16.52 -5.81 7.81
N SER A 66 -17.03 -7.04 7.94
CA SER A 66 -17.81 -7.70 6.90
C SER A 66 -19.27 -7.23 7.00
N GLU A 67 -19.75 -6.56 5.95
CA GLU A 67 -21.15 -6.12 5.85
C GLU A 67 -22.03 -7.21 5.26
N ASP A 68 -21.53 -7.88 4.22
CA ASP A 68 -22.24 -8.96 3.53
C ASP A 68 -21.26 -9.99 2.98
N ALA A 69 -21.69 -11.23 2.91
CA ALA A 69 -20.95 -12.33 2.32
C ALA A 69 -21.88 -13.24 1.54
N SER A 70 -21.45 -13.58 0.33
CA SER A 70 -22.11 -14.55 -0.55
C SER A 70 -21.16 -15.70 -0.85
N ASN A 71 -21.54 -16.58 -1.75
CA ASN A 71 -20.70 -17.66 -2.23
C ASN A 71 -19.52 -17.20 -3.09
N THR A 72 -19.60 -16.03 -3.74
CA THR A 72 -18.55 -15.54 -4.67
C THR A 72 -18.22 -14.06 -4.50
N SER A 73 -18.73 -13.41 -3.46
CA SER A 73 -18.42 -12.02 -3.14
C SER A 73 -18.50 -11.73 -1.66
N ILE A 74 -17.66 -10.81 -1.19
CA ILE A 74 -17.63 -10.29 0.17
C ILE A 74 -17.62 -8.77 0.10
N THR A 75 -18.47 -8.11 0.88
CA THR A 75 -18.52 -6.66 1.02
C THR A 75 -17.98 -6.27 2.40
N ILE A 76 -17.00 -5.38 2.42
CA ILE A 76 -16.42 -4.83 3.64
C ILE A 76 -16.70 -3.33 3.75
N SER A 77 -16.72 -2.83 4.98
CA SER A 77 -16.70 -1.40 5.28
C SER A 77 -15.61 -1.10 6.31
N TRP A 78 -15.20 0.17 6.42
CA TRP A 78 -14.27 0.61 7.45
C TRP A 78 -14.63 2.01 7.94
N ARG A 79 -14.11 2.35 9.11
CA ARG A 79 -14.23 3.71 9.65
C ARG A 79 -13.14 4.58 9.08
N ALA A 80 -13.48 5.84 8.81
CA ALA A 80 -12.49 6.85 8.48
C ALA A 80 -11.48 6.98 9.63
N TRP A 81 -10.23 7.23 9.29
CA TRP A 81 -9.21 7.60 10.25
C TRP A 81 -9.61 8.90 10.96
N ASP A 82 -9.41 8.93 12.28
CA ASP A 82 -9.83 10.03 13.15
C ASP A 82 -8.75 11.14 13.16
N PRO A 83 -9.04 12.33 12.61
CA PRO A 83 -8.09 13.45 12.56
C PRO A 83 -7.81 14.10 13.91
N ASP A 84 -8.62 13.82 14.94
CA ASP A 84 -8.38 14.39 16.28
C ASP A 84 -7.20 13.72 17.01
N MET A 85 -6.56 12.72 16.39
CA MET A 85 -5.29 12.11 16.82
C MET A 85 -4.03 12.76 16.21
N ASP A 86 -4.18 13.88 15.50
CA ASP A 86 -3.10 14.44 14.69
C ASP A 86 -2.26 15.52 15.42
N ASP A 87 -1.01 15.17 15.75
CA ASP A 87 0.00 16.07 16.32
C ASP A 87 0.80 16.87 15.25
N GLY A 88 0.41 16.80 13.96
CA GLY A 88 1.04 17.59 12.88
C GLY A 88 1.37 16.86 11.57
N ASP A 89 0.80 15.69 11.35
CA ASP A 89 0.91 14.93 10.11
C ASP A 89 0.05 15.54 8.96
N PRO A 90 0.36 15.23 7.68
CA PRO A 90 -0.49 15.60 6.55
C PRO A 90 -1.89 14.94 6.62
N PRO A 91 -2.92 15.42 5.90
CA PRO A 91 -4.20 14.74 5.87
C PRO A 91 -4.14 13.40 5.10
N ILE A 92 -5.02 12.46 5.45
CA ILE A 92 -5.28 11.27 4.64
C ILE A 92 -6.14 11.66 3.44
N LEU A 93 -5.76 11.20 2.25
CA LEU A 93 -6.45 11.51 0.99
C LEU A 93 -7.39 10.41 0.53
N ALA A 94 -7.02 9.15 0.77
CA ALA A 94 -7.73 7.99 0.27
C ALA A 94 -7.42 6.74 1.08
N TYR A 95 -8.15 5.69 0.75
CA TYR A 95 -7.97 4.33 1.23
C TYR A 95 -7.87 3.38 0.03
N ILE A 96 -7.08 2.32 0.17
CA ILE A 96 -6.99 1.25 -0.81
C ILE A 96 -7.32 -0.07 -0.11
N PRO A 97 -8.46 -0.70 -0.44
CA PRO A 97 -8.79 -2.01 0.09
C PRO A 97 -7.95 -3.07 -0.63
N TYR A 98 -7.55 -4.08 0.13
CA TYR A 98 -6.77 -5.21 -0.31
C TYR A 98 -7.43 -6.50 0.15
N TYR A 99 -7.29 -7.55 -0.64
CA TYR A 99 -7.75 -8.88 -0.25
C TYR A 99 -6.85 -9.98 -0.83
N ARG A 100 -6.81 -11.12 -0.16
CA ARG A 100 -6.11 -12.32 -0.63
C ARG A 100 -6.76 -13.56 -0.08
N MET A 101 -6.54 -14.71 -0.73
CA MET A 101 -6.83 -15.99 -0.07
C MET A 101 -5.91 -16.13 1.13
N ASP A 102 -6.40 -16.67 2.25
CA ASP A 102 -5.61 -16.84 3.47
C ASP A 102 -4.38 -17.75 3.27
N ALA A 103 -4.46 -18.65 2.28
CA ALA A 103 -3.38 -19.55 1.89
C ALA A 103 -2.37 -18.93 0.90
N SER A 104 -2.60 -17.69 0.45
CA SER A 104 -1.76 -16.98 -0.52
C SER A 104 -1.06 -15.81 0.16
N ASP A 105 0.20 -15.57 -0.22
CA ASP A 105 0.92 -14.37 0.23
C ASP A 105 0.65 -13.15 -0.67
N GLU A 106 0.11 -13.38 -1.86
CA GLU A 106 -0.16 -12.34 -2.86
C GLU A 106 -1.46 -11.58 -2.56
N TRP A 107 -1.33 -10.26 -2.40
CA TRP A 107 -2.45 -9.35 -2.20
C TRP A 107 -3.00 -8.83 -3.53
N ILE A 108 -4.32 -8.82 -3.66
CA ILE A 108 -5.05 -8.19 -4.76
C ILE A 108 -5.53 -6.82 -4.27
N SER A 109 -5.21 -5.78 -5.03
CA SER A 109 -5.65 -4.40 -4.76
C SER A 109 -7.04 -4.14 -5.33
N GLY A 110 -7.89 -3.49 -4.54
CA GLY A 110 -9.10 -2.83 -5.01
C GLY A 110 -8.83 -1.40 -5.52
N PRO A 111 -9.89 -0.62 -5.80
CA PRO A 111 -9.76 0.75 -6.27
C PRO A 111 -9.32 1.70 -5.15
N ARG A 112 -8.71 2.83 -5.53
CA ARG A 112 -8.49 3.95 -4.61
C ARG A 112 -9.83 4.63 -4.31
N ILE A 113 -10.19 4.70 -3.03
CA ILE A 113 -11.44 5.28 -2.53
C ILE A 113 -11.12 6.54 -1.74
N LEU A 114 -11.64 7.68 -2.17
CA LEU A 114 -11.34 8.98 -1.56
C LEU A 114 -12.04 9.13 -0.20
N THR A 115 -11.50 9.99 0.68
CA THR A 115 -12.06 10.21 2.03
C THR A 115 -13.47 10.81 2.03
N ASN A 116 -13.93 11.37 0.92
CA ASN A 116 -15.28 11.91 0.75
C ASN A 116 -16.26 10.92 0.09
N GLU A 117 -15.82 9.71 -0.23
CA GLU A 117 -16.64 8.65 -0.81
C GLU A 117 -17.18 7.70 0.27
N THR A 118 -18.07 6.79 -0.13
CA THR A 118 -18.52 5.71 0.75
C THR A 118 -17.37 4.75 1.02
N LEU A 119 -17.00 4.58 2.29
CA LEU A 119 -15.92 3.71 2.75
C LEU A 119 -16.35 2.24 2.79
N GLN A 120 -16.63 1.71 1.59
CA GLN A 120 -17.02 0.32 1.37
C GLN A 120 -16.36 -0.25 0.12
N PHE A 121 -16.12 -1.55 0.13
CA PHE A 121 -15.55 -2.27 -1.00
C PHE A 121 -16.18 -3.66 -1.12
N LYS A 122 -16.52 -4.05 -2.34
CA LYS A 122 -17.01 -5.39 -2.68
C LYS A 122 -15.97 -6.10 -3.53
N ALA A 123 -15.46 -7.22 -3.02
CA ALA A 123 -14.68 -8.16 -3.80
C ALA A 123 -15.62 -9.19 -4.44
N ASP A 124 -15.59 -9.30 -5.76
CA ASP A 124 -16.40 -10.22 -6.56
C ASP A 124 -15.52 -11.31 -7.20
N ASN A 125 -16.16 -12.34 -7.76
CA ASN A 125 -15.51 -13.48 -8.42
C ASN A 125 -14.58 -14.28 -7.49
N LEU A 126 -14.93 -14.36 -6.21
CA LEU A 126 -14.21 -15.14 -5.22
C LEU A 126 -14.55 -16.63 -5.32
N GLU A 127 -13.62 -17.47 -4.87
CA GLU A 127 -13.83 -18.91 -4.78
C GLU A 127 -14.83 -19.24 -3.67
N VAL A 128 -15.67 -20.24 -3.93
CA VAL A 128 -16.70 -20.70 -2.99
C VAL A 128 -16.06 -21.39 -1.78
N ASP A 129 -16.64 -21.22 -0.60
CA ASP A 129 -16.17 -21.82 0.65
C ASP A 129 -14.67 -21.61 0.94
N THR A 130 -14.17 -20.42 0.60
CA THR A 130 -12.75 -20.08 0.69
C THR A 130 -12.54 -18.96 1.70
N LEU A 131 -11.51 -19.10 2.53
CA LEU A 131 -11.16 -18.10 3.54
C LEU A 131 -10.31 -17.00 2.89
N TYR A 132 -10.78 -15.77 3.01
CA TYR A 132 -10.10 -14.59 2.52
C TYR A 132 -9.68 -13.69 3.68
N GLU A 133 -8.57 -13.01 3.50
CA GLU A 133 -8.06 -11.96 4.36
C GLU A 133 -8.22 -10.62 3.64
N PHE A 134 -8.79 -9.64 4.34
CA PHE A 134 -9.00 -8.27 3.87
C PHE A 134 -8.24 -7.29 4.74
N SER A 135 -7.67 -6.25 4.14
CA SER A 135 -7.05 -5.13 4.85
C SER A 135 -7.31 -3.85 4.08
N VAL A 136 -7.26 -2.71 4.75
CA VAL A 136 -7.37 -1.40 4.10
C VAL A 136 -6.13 -0.59 4.44
N ALA A 137 -5.43 -0.12 3.42
CA ALA A 137 -4.29 0.78 3.57
C ALA A 137 -4.75 2.23 3.44
N VAL A 138 -4.15 3.12 4.22
CA VAL A 138 -4.33 4.57 4.08
C VAL A 138 -3.37 5.13 3.03
N VAL A 139 -3.76 6.23 2.38
CA VAL A 139 -2.91 6.92 1.41
C VAL A 139 -2.77 8.39 1.79
N ARG A 140 -1.53 8.86 1.91
CA ARG A 140 -1.19 10.28 2.14
C ARG A 140 -0.78 10.97 0.82
N GLU A 141 -0.75 12.30 0.84
CA GLU A 141 -0.30 13.14 -0.28
C GLU A 141 1.20 12.98 -0.59
N VAL A 142 1.99 12.59 0.41
CA VAL A 142 3.44 12.40 0.25
C VAL A 142 3.70 11.19 -0.65
N GLU A 143 4.01 11.47 -1.92
CA GLU A 143 4.46 10.50 -2.93
C GLU A 143 3.47 9.36 -3.25
N ASN A 144 2.18 9.51 -2.96
CA ASN A 144 1.18 8.42 -3.00
C ASN A 144 1.59 7.21 -2.16
N ALA A 145 2.36 7.42 -1.10
CA ALA A 145 2.83 6.34 -0.26
C ALA A 145 1.65 5.71 0.50
N GLU A 146 1.67 4.38 0.54
CA GLU A 146 0.62 3.56 1.14
C GLU A 146 1.05 3.07 2.52
N GLY A 147 0.14 3.24 3.50
CA GLY A 147 0.34 2.73 4.84
C GLY A 147 0.34 1.19 4.89
N PRO A 148 0.64 0.61 6.07
CA PRO A 148 0.69 -0.84 6.22
C PRO A 148 -0.67 -1.49 5.95
N ARG A 149 -0.63 -2.73 5.43
CA ARG A 149 -1.83 -3.57 5.26
C ARG A 149 -2.19 -4.28 6.56
N SER A 150 -2.48 -3.49 7.59
CA SER A 150 -2.97 -3.99 8.88
C SER A 150 -3.79 -2.90 9.59
N PRO A 151 -4.69 -3.29 10.51
CA PRO A 151 -5.10 -4.66 10.84
C PRO A 151 -5.98 -5.31 9.75
N SER A 152 -6.07 -6.66 9.79
CA SER A 152 -6.80 -7.44 8.78
C SER A 152 -8.04 -8.15 9.33
N LEU A 153 -9.00 -8.39 8.45
CA LEU A 153 -10.24 -9.12 8.67
C LEU A 153 -10.20 -10.44 7.90
N LYS A 154 -10.44 -11.58 8.56
CA LYS A 154 -10.60 -12.88 7.90
C LYS A 154 -12.07 -13.26 7.77
N VAL A 155 -12.55 -13.50 6.54
CA VAL A 155 -13.95 -13.83 6.24
C VAL A 155 -13.99 -14.94 5.20
N LYS A 156 -14.92 -15.88 5.37
CA LYS A 156 -15.12 -17.00 4.45
C LYS A 156 -16.28 -16.70 3.49
N THR A 157 -16.13 -17.00 2.21
CA THR A 157 -17.28 -17.06 1.29
C THR A 157 -18.20 -18.22 1.67
N LEU A 158 -19.49 -18.10 1.35
CA LEU A 158 -20.49 -19.10 1.71
C LEU A 158 -20.46 -20.33 0.79
N CYS A 159 -20.85 -21.49 1.30
CA CYS A 159 -21.13 -22.65 0.45
C CYS A 159 -22.35 -22.43 -0.44
N ASN A 160 -22.35 -23.04 -1.63
CA ASN A 160 -23.56 -23.18 -2.45
C ASN A 160 -24.61 -23.98 -1.67
N GLY A 161 -25.64 -23.30 -1.14
CA GLY A 161 -26.68 -23.89 -0.30
C GLY A 161 -26.87 -23.25 1.08
N PHE A 162 -26.05 -22.27 1.47
CA PHE A 162 -26.22 -21.59 2.77
C PHE A 162 -27.35 -20.54 2.78
N GLN A 163 -27.74 -19.99 1.62
CA GLN A 163 -28.87 -19.04 1.51
C GLN A 163 -30.23 -19.64 1.92
N THR A 164 -30.38 -20.97 1.90
CA THR A 164 -31.67 -21.64 2.22
C THR A 164 -31.87 -21.93 3.70
N TRP A 165 -30.82 -21.97 4.53
CA TRP A 165 -30.93 -22.33 5.95
C TRP A 165 -31.09 -21.12 6.89
N GLN A 166 -30.49 -19.97 6.57
CA GLN A 166 -30.70 -18.75 7.36
C GLN A 166 -32.14 -18.19 7.24
N SER A 167 -32.80 -18.41 6.11
CA SER A 167 -34.21 -18.06 5.92
C SER A 167 -35.19 -19.02 6.62
N GLN A 168 -34.74 -20.19 7.09
CA GLN A 168 -35.59 -21.13 7.87
C GLN A 168 -35.47 -20.96 9.39
N LEU A 169 -34.41 -20.33 9.89
CA LEU A 169 -34.19 -20.12 11.34
C LEU A 169 -34.72 -18.76 11.85
N MET A 170 -35.21 -17.89 10.98
CA MET A 170 -35.86 -16.61 11.35
C MET A 170 -37.40 -16.71 11.41
N PHE A 171 -37.98 -17.88 11.15
CA PHE A 171 -39.44 -18.09 11.11
C PHE A 171 -39.96 -19.25 12.00
N ASN A 172 -39.17 -19.73 12.97
CA ASN A 172 -39.63 -20.69 13.98
C ASN A 172 -39.45 -20.12 15.39
#